data_AF-Q8RRE2-F1
#
_entry.id   AF-Q8RRE2-F1
#
_cell.length_a   1.000
_cell.length_b   1.000
_cell.length_c   1.000
_cell.angle_alpha   90.00
_cell.angle_beta   90.00
_cell.angle_gamma   90.00
#
_symmetry.space_group_name_H-M   'P 1'
#
loop_
_entity.id
_entity.type
_entity.pdbx_description
1 polymer ?
#
loop_
_entity_poly.entity_id
_entity_poly.type
_entity_poly.pdbx_seq_one_letter_code
_entity_poly.pdbx_strand_id
1 'polypeptide(L)'
;PWNYFDARKVQEVEITRKLASSTPENPWGTSKLMFNDLTLGYDAVMDYSKFLNLTIQRNFINNQGTINYLVRGGRIETLSVGNAAVMRFSDSVDSATGFYKPLMNINSAQDLIRNKEHVLLKAKIIGYDNISAGTNSIGNVSLIEQFKDRIA
;
A
#
# COMPACT_ATOMS: atom_id res chain seq x y z
N PRO A 1 0.44 3.58 -20.64
CA PRO A 1 1.37 2.43 -20.46
C PRO A 1 2.59 2.60 -21.38
N TRP A 2 3.58 1.70 -21.29
CA TRP A 2 4.79 1.69 -22.12
C TRP A 2 5.70 2.91 -21.93
N ASN A 3 5.64 3.50 -20.74
CA ASN A 3 6.52 4.58 -20.33
C ASN A 3 7.16 4.23 -18.98
N TYR A 4 8.16 5.01 -18.59
CA TYR A 4 8.80 4.89 -17.29
C TYR A 4 8.92 6.24 -16.60
N PHE A 5 8.95 6.19 -15.28
CA PHE A 5 9.33 7.29 -14.42
C PHE A 5 10.49 6.81 -13.54
N ASP A 6 11.65 7.45 -13.65
CA ASP A 6 12.85 7.07 -12.93
C ASP A 6 13.27 8.16 -11.96
N ALA A 7 12.95 7.95 -10.69
CA ALA A 7 13.34 8.80 -9.57
C ALA A 7 14.34 8.12 -8.65
N ARG A 8 15.11 7.13 -9.12
CA ARG A 8 16.12 6.43 -8.30
C ARG A 8 17.27 7.32 -7.83
N LYS A 9 17.46 8.49 -8.45
CA LYS A 9 18.44 9.51 -8.03
C LYS A 9 17.85 10.57 -7.09
N VAL A 10 16.53 10.60 -6.93
CA VAL A 10 15.87 11.45 -5.93
C VAL A 10 15.87 10.68 -4.63
N GLN A 11 16.33 11.29 -3.54
CA GLN A 11 16.44 10.60 -2.26
C GLN A 11 15.09 10.06 -1.81
N GLU A 12 14.07 10.92 -1.75
CA GLU A 12 12.72 10.58 -1.31
C GLU A 12 11.69 11.21 -2.25
N VAL A 13 10.67 10.43 -2.62
CA VAL A 13 9.48 10.92 -3.30
C VAL A 13 8.27 10.71 -2.40
N GLU A 14 7.43 11.73 -2.26
CA GLU A 14 6.17 11.65 -1.53
C GLU A 14 4.97 11.78 -2.48
N ILE A 15 4.01 10.86 -2.33
CA ILE A 15 2.71 10.94 -2.97
C ILE A 15 1.72 11.51 -1.95
N THR A 16 1.22 12.72 -2.19
CA THR A 16 0.33 13.42 -1.25
C THR A 16 -1.16 13.28 -1.56
N ARG A 17 -1.52 12.70 -2.71
CA ARG A 17 -2.93 12.60 -3.11
C ARG A 17 -3.30 11.29 -3.82
N LYS A 18 -2.78 11.07 -5.02
CA LYS A 18 -3.12 9.88 -5.80
C LYS A 18 -1.99 9.42 -6.72
N LEU A 19 -1.68 8.12 -6.68
CA LEU A 19 -0.84 7.42 -7.64
C LEU A 19 -1.69 6.36 -8.34
N ALA A 20 -1.95 6.52 -9.63
CA ALA A 20 -2.82 5.62 -10.38
C ALA A 20 -2.45 5.60 -11.87
N SER A 21 -3.02 4.64 -12.60
CA SER A 21 -2.91 4.57 -14.05
C SER A 21 -3.65 5.76 -14.65
N SER A 22 -3.17 6.26 -15.79
CA SER A 22 -3.92 7.24 -16.60
C SER A 22 -5.26 6.68 -17.10
N THR A 23 -5.43 5.36 -17.09
CA THR A 23 -6.68 4.65 -17.38
C THR A 23 -7.06 3.75 -16.19
N PRO A 24 -7.65 4.31 -15.11
CA PRO A 24 -7.84 3.59 -13.85
C PRO A 24 -8.91 2.48 -13.92
N GLU A 25 -9.95 2.64 -14.76
CA GLU A 25 -11.03 1.65 -14.90
C GLU A 25 -10.58 0.40 -15.67
N ASN A 26 -9.81 0.61 -16.74
CA ASN A 26 -9.27 -0.46 -17.57
C ASN A 26 -7.77 -0.26 -17.81
N PRO A 27 -6.92 -0.49 -16.80
CA PRO A 27 -5.48 -0.42 -16.96
C PRO A 27 -5.00 -1.59 -17.82
N TRP A 28 -4.07 -1.30 -18.73
CA TRP A 28 -3.50 -2.26 -19.67
C TRP A 28 -2.03 -1.91 -19.94
N GLY A 29 -1.27 -2.87 -20.51
CA GLY A 29 0.17 -2.72 -20.73
C GLY A 29 0.96 -2.55 -19.41
N THR A 30 2.18 -2.04 -19.46
CA THR A 30 2.96 -1.82 -18.23
C THR A 30 3.66 -0.47 -18.25
N SER A 31 3.50 0.29 -17.16
CA SER A 31 4.36 1.43 -16.85
C SER A 31 5.35 1.05 -15.76
N LYS A 32 6.60 1.48 -15.89
CA LYS A 32 7.65 1.23 -14.88
C LYS A 32 7.86 2.46 -14.02
N LEU A 33 7.67 2.34 -12.72
CA LEU A 33 7.90 3.43 -11.76
C LEU A 33 9.03 3.00 -10.83
N MET A 34 10.10 3.79 -10.80
CA MET A 34 11.31 3.43 -10.05
C MET A 34 11.64 4.54 -9.06
N PHE A 35 11.74 4.17 -7.78
CA PHE A 35 11.99 5.09 -6.68
C PHE A 35 13.18 4.61 -5.84
N ASN A 36 13.91 5.54 -5.24
CA ASN A 36 14.87 5.22 -4.20
C ASN A 36 14.13 4.92 -2.88
N ASP A 37 13.62 5.97 -2.24
CA ASP A 37 12.65 5.89 -1.15
C ASP A 37 11.29 6.46 -1.62
N LEU A 38 10.18 5.85 -1.18
CA LEU A 38 8.82 6.27 -1.52
C LEU A 38 7.95 6.38 -0.26
N THR A 39 7.30 7.54 -0.09
CA THR A 39 6.31 7.77 0.95
C THR A 39 4.93 7.94 0.32
N LEU A 40 3.96 7.16 0.76
CA LEU A 40 2.54 7.39 0.54
C LEU A 40 2.02 8.23 1.72
N GLY A 41 1.71 9.49 1.48
CA GLY A 41 1.33 10.46 2.50
C GLY A 41 -0.06 10.22 3.10
N TYR A 42 -0.40 11.06 4.08
CA TYR A 42 -1.71 11.01 4.76
C TYR A 42 -2.85 11.14 3.76
N ASP A 43 -3.81 10.22 3.85
CA ASP A 43 -4.97 10.12 2.95
C ASP A 43 -4.65 9.91 1.45
N ALA A 44 -3.38 9.75 1.09
CA ALA A 44 -3.01 9.49 -0.29
C ALA A 44 -3.43 8.08 -0.72
N VAL A 45 -3.87 7.95 -1.96
CA VAL A 45 -4.35 6.68 -2.53
C VAL A 45 -3.40 6.18 -3.60
N MET A 46 -3.04 4.91 -3.53
CA MET A 46 -2.25 4.23 -4.54
C MET A 46 -3.04 3.08 -5.16
N ASP A 47 -3.40 3.19 -6.44
CA ASP A 47 -4.01 2.09 -7.19
C ASP A 47 -2.89 1.21 -7.76
N TYR A 48 -2.65 0.04 -7.17
CA TYR A 48 -1.52 -0.84 -7.49
C TYR A 48 -1.94 -2.11 -8.22
N SER A 49 -1.16 -2.46 -9.25
CA SER A 49 -1.40 -3.64 -10.09
C SER A 49 -0.18 -3.96 -10.95
N LYS A 50 -0.21 -5.11 -11.63
CA LYS A 50 0.81 -5.47 -12.64
C LYS A 50 0.99 -4.45 -13.77
N PHE A 51 0.03 -3.56 -13.98
CA PHE A 51 0.08 -2.52 -15.01
C PHE A 51 0.87 -1.28 -14.55
N LEU A 52 1.07 -1.13 -13.24
CA LEU A 52 1.93 -0.12 -12.60
C LEU A 52 3.05 -0.84 -11.85
N ASN A 53 4.08 -1.24 -12.57
CA ASN A 53 5.21 -1.97 -11.98
C ASN A 53 6.08 -0.99 -11.19
N LEU A 54 5.96 -1.02 -9.85
CA LEU A 54 6.80 -0.26 -8.93
C LEU A 54 8.06 -1.05 -8.56
N THR A 55 9.20 -0.39 -8.62
CA THR A 55 10.45 -0.82 -8.02
C THR A 55 10.90 0.21 -6.99
N ILE A 56 10.96 -0.17 -5.72
CA ILE A 56 11.42 0.68 -4.62
C ILE A 56 12.75 0.13 -4.13
N GLN A 57 13.85 0.85 -4.35
CA GLN A 57 15.19 0.34 -4.11
C GLN A 57 15.52 0.20 -2.62
N ARG A 58 15.04 1.14 -1.80
CA ARG A 58 15.34 1.21 -0.38
C ARG A 58 14.06 1.08 0.42
N ASN A 59 13.46 2.18 0.85
CA ASN A 59 12.40 2.16 1.85
C ASN A 59 11.06 2.58 1.28
N PHE A 60 10.00 2.02 1.84
CA PHE A 60 8.63 2.41 1.59
C PHE A 60 7.96 2.81 2.90
N ILE A 61 7.29 3.96 2.94
CA ILE A 61 6.49 4.38 4.07
C ILE A 61 5.06 4.56 3.60
N ASN A 62 4.12 3.83 4.20
CA ASN A 62 2.71 4.18 4.13
C ASN A 62 2.33 4.97 5.38
N ASN A 63 2.19 6.29 5.23
CA ASN A 63 1.85 7.20 6.32
C ASN A 63 0.34 7.47 6.35
N GLN A 64 -0.46 6.47 6.75
CA GLN A 64 -1.92 6.54 6.78
C GLN A 64 -2.57 6.80 5.39
N GLY A 65 -1.91 6.36 4.32
CA GLY A 65 -2.49 6.25 2.99
C GLY A 65 -3.10 4.88 2.74
N THR A 66 -3.78 4.73 1.61
CA THR A 66 -4.46 3.48 1.22
C THR A 66 -3.91 2.94 -0.10
N ILE A 67 -3.49 1.67 -0.10
CA ILE A 67 -3.10 0.95 -1.32
C ILE A 67 -4.27 0.09 -1.78
N ASN A 68 -4.81 0.38 -2.95
CA ASN A 68 -5.84 -0.43 -3.60
C ASN A 68 -5.18 -1.44 -4.55
N TYR A 69 -5.21 -2.72 -4.20
CA TYR A 69 -4.76 -3.81 -5.06
C TYR A 69 -5.85 -4.19 -6.06
N LEU A 70 -5.46 -4.29 -7.33
CA LEU A 70 -6.34 -4.72 -8.41
C LEU A 70 -6.18 -6.23 -8.66
N VAL A 71 -7.26 -6.99 -8.49
CA VAL A 71 -7.29 -8.41 -8.86
C VAL A 71 -7.40 -8.55 -10.39
N ARG A 72 -6.49 -9.35 -10.99
CA ARG A 72 -6.52 -9.70 -12.41
C ARG A 72 -6.15 -11.17 -12.61
N GLY A 73 -7.03 -11.92 -13.26
CA GLY A 73 -6.84 -13.37 -13.44
C GLY A 73 -6.74 -14.13 -12.11
N GLY A 74 -7.47 -13.66 -11.10
CA GLY A 74 -7.50 -14.20 -9.75
C GLY A 74 -6.21 -14.07 -8.95
N ARG A 75 -5.36 -13.10 -9.29
CA ARG A 75 -4.11 -12.78 -8.58
C ARG A 75 -3.96 -11.27 -8.39
N ILE A 76 -3.11 -10.92 -7.43
CA ILE A 76 -2.61 -9.57 -7.18
C ILE A 76 -1.13 -9.48 -7.53
N GLU A 77 -0.63 -8.26 -7.70
CA GLU A 77 0.81 -8.00 -7.82
C GLU A 77 1.41 -7.72 -6.44
N THR A 78 2.58 -8.29 -6.15
CA THR A 78 3.27 -8.07 -4.88
C THR A 78 4.07 -6.77 -4.91
N LEU A 79 3.79 -5.85 -3.98
CA LEU A 79 4.59 -4.65 -3.79
C LEU A 79 5.95 -5.03 -3.19
N SER A 80 7.00 -4.94 -3.99
CA SER A 80 8.36 -5.32 -3.61
C SER A 80 9.19 -4.10 -3.18
N VAL A 81 9.74 -4.16 -1.97
CA VAL A 81 10.53 -3.11 -1.33
C VAL A 81 11.93 -3.64 -1.02
N GLY A 82 12.98 -2.95 -1.47
CA GLY A 82 14.35 -3.46 -1.41
C GLY A 82 14.97 -3.54 -0.01
N ASN A 83 14.49 -2.73 0.94
CA ASN A 83 14.98 -2.70 2.31
C ASN A 83 13.85 -2.80 3.35
N ALA A 84 13.29 -1.68 3.80
CA ALA A 84 12.29 -1.66 4.87
C ALA A 84 10.97 -1.05 4.39
N ALA A 85 9.86 -1.61 4.87
CA ALA A 85 8.54 -1.00 4.71
C ALA A 85 8.00 -0.60 6.09
N VAL A 86 7.38 0.58 6.20
CA VAL A 86 6.75 1.05 7.44
C VAL A 86 5.27 1.30 7.17
N MET A 87 4.41 0.70 7.99
CA MET A 87 2.96 0.87 7.95
C MET A 87 2.53 1.70 9.16
N ARG A 88 2.24 2.99 8.94
CA ARG A 88 1.72 3.87 9.99
C ARG A 88 0.21 3.95 9.91
N PHE A 89 -0.44 3.85 11.06
CA PHE A 89 -1.89 3.93 11.19
C PHE A 89 -2.29 4.67 12.47
N SER A 90 -3.56 5.04 12.55
CA SER A 90 -4.19 5.62 13.73
C SER A 90 -5.46 4.86 14.08
N ASP A 91 -6.00 5.11 15.27
CA ASP A 91 -7.27 4.59 15.76
C ASP A 91 -8.47 5.46 15.33
N SER A 92 -8.26 6.36 14.35
CA SER A 92 -9.35 7.14 13.77
C SER A 92 -10.31 6.21 13.02
N VAL A 93 -11.58 6.29 13.40
CA VAL A 93 -12.68 5.57 12.76
C VAL A 93 -13.28 6.45 11.67
N ASP A 94 -13.42 5.88 10.48
CA ASP A 94 -14.12 6.51 9.37
C ASP A 94 -15.62 6.54 9.68
N SER A 95 -16.22 7.73 9.68
CA SER A 95 -17.61 7.93 10.07
C SER A 95 -18.63 7.36 9.07
N ALA A 96 -18.23 7.13 7.82
CA ALA A 96 -19.10 6.55 6.80
C ALA A 96 -19.18 5.02 6.94
N THR A 97 -18.09 4.38 7.39
CA THR A 97 -18.02 2.91 7.52
C THR A 97 -18.22 2.42 8.95
N GLY A 98 -17.86 3.22 9.95
CA GLY A 98 -17.78 2.79 11.35
C GLY A 98 -16.55 1.94 11.67
N PHE A 99 -15.59 1.80 10.74
CA PHE A 99 -14.35 1.03 10.88
C PHE A 99 -13.11 1.92 10.74
N TYR A 100 -11.94 1.40 11.12
CA TYR A 100 -10.66 2.06 10.85
C TYR A 100 -10.43 2.22 9.36
N LYS A 101 -9.76 3.31 8.97
CA LYS A 101 -9.37 3.49 7.57
C LYS A 101 -8.39 2.40 7.15
N PRO A 102 -8.64 1.69 6.03
CA PRO A 102 -7.75 0.63 5.57
C PRO A 102 -6.44 1.22 5.02
N LEU A 103 -5.32 0.55 5.35
CA LEU A 103 -4.02 0.80 4.74
C LEU A 103 -3.86 0.04 3.42
N MET A 104 -4.54 -1.09 3.29
CA MET A 104 -4.57 -1.90 2.08
C MET A 104 -6.01 -2.37 1.83
N ASN A 105 -6.42 -2.32 0.56
CA ASN A 105 -7.72 -2.76 0.12
C ASN A 105 -7.55 -3.68 -1.10
N ILE A 106 -8.17 -4.85 -1.11
CA ILE A 106 -8.15 -5.76 -2.26
C ILE A 106 -9.47 -5.64 -3.02
N ASN A 107 -9.46 -4.82 -4.07
CA ASN A 107 -10.64 -4.64 -4.91
C ASN A 107 -10.95 -5.94 -5.68
N SER A 108 -12.22 -6.34 -5.62
CA SER A 108 -12.72 -7.60 -6.20
C SER A 108 -12.05 -8.85 -5.59
N ALA A 109 -11.86 -8.87 -4.27
CA ALA A 109 -11.27 -10.02 -3.56
C ALA A 109 -12.01 -11.34 -3.79
N GLN A 110 -13.32 -11.31 -4.12
CA GLN A 110 -14.10 -12.50 -4.48
C GLN A 110 -13.56 -13.24 -5.71
N ASP A 111 -12.82 -12.56 -6.57
CA ASP A 111 -12.24 -13.12 -7.80
C ASP A 111 -10.89 -13.81 -7.56
N LEU A 112 -10.33 -13.72 -6.34
CA LEU A 112 -9.06 -14.36 -6.00
C LEU A 112 -9.15 -15.89 -6.08
N ILE A 113 -8.07 -16.50 -6.59
CA ILE A 113 -7.90 -17.95 -6.52
C ILE A 113 -7.86 -18.37 -5.05
N ARG A 114 -8.81 -19.20 -4.63
CA ARG A 114 -8.91 -19.72 -3.26
C ARG A 114 -7.77 -20.70 -2.95
N ASN A 115 -7.52 -20.91 -1.66
CA ASN A 115 -6.54 -21.87 -1.14
C ASN A 115 -5.11 -21.63 -1.68
N LYS A 116 -4.80 -20.37 -1.99
CA LYS A 116 -3.51 -19.94 -2.47
C LYS A 116 -3.06 -18.70 -1.69
N GLU A 117 -1.78 -18.66 -1.35
CA GLU A 117 -1.18 -17.48 -0.77
C GLU A 117 -1.08 -16.37 -1.83
N HIS A 118 -1.60 -15.19 -1.47
CA HIS A 118 -1.49 -13.96 -2.25
C HIS A 118 -0.66 -12.96 -1.46
N VAL A 119 0.59 -12.77 -1.86
CA VAL A 119 1.52 -11.89 -1.13
C VAL A 119 1.28 -10.44 -1.54
N LEU A 120 0.78 -9.61 -0.62
CA LEU A 120 0.53 -8.19 -0.85
C LEU A 120 1.84 -7.39 -0.94
N LEU A 121 2.72 -7.56 0.04
CA LEU A 121 3.94 -6.79 0.19
C LEU A 121 5.10 -7.67 0.62
N LYS A 122 6.30 -7.39 0.09
CA LYS A 122 7.55 -8.07 0.46
C LYS A 122 8.65 -7.04 0.70
N ALA A 123 9.26 -7.09 1.88
CA ALA A 123 10.41 -6.28 2.29
C ALA A 123 11.36 -7.14 3.15
N LYS A 124 12.58 -6.65 3.44
CA LYS A 124 13.47 -7.35 4.41
C LYS A 124 12.93 -7.22 5.83
N ILE A 125 12.37 -6.06 6.16
CA ILE A 125 11.77 -5.75 7.46
C ILE A 125 10.48 -4.95 7.19
N ILE A 126 9.41 -5.31 7.89
CA ILE A 126 8.16 -4.55 7.88
C ILE A 126 7.93 -4.04 9.31
N GLY A 127 7.94 -2.73 9.48
CA GLY A 127 7.61 -2.05 10.73
C GLY A 127 6.14 -1.63 10.76
N TYR A 128 5.55 -1.66 11.94
CA TYR A 128 4.18 -1.23 12.20
C TYR A 128 4.22 -0.14 13.28
N ASP A 129 3.44 0.91 13.11
CA ASP A 129 3.50 2.10 13.97
C ASP A 129 2.08 2.67 14.16
N ASN A 130 1.56 2.60 15.38
CA ASN A 130 0.30 3.23 15.74
C ASN A 130 0.59 4.62 16.31
N ILE A 131 0.32 5.65 15.51
CA ILE A 131 0.65 7.04 15.88
C ILE A 131 -0.33 7.64 16.89
N SER A 132 -1.46 6.98 17.19
CA SER A 132 -2.41 7.38 18.23
C SER A 132 -2.20 6.68 19.58
N ALA A 133 -1.18 5.82 19.70
CA ALA A 133 -0.90 5.08 20.95
C ALA A 133 -0.60 5.98 22.17
N GLY A 134 -0.27 7.26 21.96
CA GLY A 134 -0.10 8.26 23.02
C GLY A 134 -1.40 8.93 23.51
N THR A 135 -2.54 8.69 22.86
CA THR A 135 -3.79 9.46 23.07
C THR A 135 -4.97 8.60 23.56
N ASN A 136 -4.75 7.75 24.58
CA ASN A 136 -5.78 7.01 25.35
C ASN A 136 -6.11 5.55 24.95
N SER A 137 -5.22 4.82 24.29
CA SER A 137 -5.40 3.38 24.06
C SER A 137 -4.09 2.61 24.19
N ILE A 138 -3.80 2.10 25.38
CA ILE A 138 -2.83 0.99 25.52
C ILE A 138 -3.59 -0.26 25.08
N GLY A 139 -3.63 -0.48 23.76
CA GLY A 139 -4.11 -1.74 23.22
C GLY A 139 -3.19 -2.86 23.71
N ASN A 140 -3.73 -3.85 24.44
CA ASN A 140 -3.01 -5.10 24.75
C ASN A 140 -2.75 -5.96 23.49
N VAL A 141 -3.24 -5.49 22.34
CA VAL A 141 -3.12 -6.13 21.03
C VAL A 141 -1.83 -5.66 20.36
N SER A 142 -1.03 -6.60 19.85
CA SER A 142 0.22 -6.27 19.16
C SER A 142 -0.02 -5.42 17.90
N LEU A 143 0.97 -4.60 17.51
CA LEU A 143 0.86 -3.70 16.35
C LEU A 143 0.56 -4.44 15.03
N ILE A 144 1.02 -5.68 14.90
CA ILE A 144 0.73 -6.50 13.70
C ILE A 144 -0.73 -6.93 13.65
N GLU A 145 -1.37 -7.24 14.79
CA GLU A 145 -2.79 -7.57 14.81
C GLU A 145 -3.64 -6.32 14.53
N GLN A 146 -3.28 -5.17 15.12
CA GLN A 146 -3.93 -3.89 14.79
C GLN A 146 -3.82 -3.54 13.29
N PHE A 147 -2.68 -3.85 12.67
CA PHE A 147 -2.49 -3.67 11.24
C PHE A 147 -3.42 -4.57 10.41
N LYS A 148 -3.65 -5.82 10.83
CA LYS A 148 -4.56 -6.74 10.10
C LYS A 148 -5.99 -6.23 10.05
N ASP A 149 -6.47 -5.56 11.10
CA ASP A 149 -7.79 -4.92 11.14
C ASP A 149 -7.92 -3.73 10.16
N ARG A 150 -6.82 -3.34 9.50
CA ARG A 150 -6.75 -2.25 8.52
C ARG A 150 -6.45 -2.79 7.11
N ILE A 151 -6.71 -4.07 6.88
CA ILE A 151 -6.74 -4.69 5.55
C ILE A 151 -8.20 -4.98 5.22
N ALA A 152 -8.68 -4.45 4.10
CA ALA A 152 -10.04 -4.61 3.60
C ALA A 152 -10.09 -5.46 2.31
#